data_AF-A0A530EBM8-F1
#
_entry.id   AF-A0A530EBM8-F1
#
_cell.length_a   1.000
_cell.length_b   1.000
_cell.length_c   1.000
_cell.angle_alpha   90.00
_cell.angle_beta   90.00
_cell.angle_gamma   90.00
#
_symmetry.space_group_name_H-M   'P 1'
#
loop_
_entity.id
_entity.type
_entity.pdbx_description
1 polymer ?
#
loop_
_entity_poly.entity_id
_entity_poly.type
_entity_poly.pdbx_seq_one_letter_code
_entity_poly.pdbx_strand_id
1 'polypeptide(L)'
;MITQELFDIIYRGLSAQGWQRSFDAQRDLCMYRGPEGRKCAIGQAIPDDEYDQAMDDEDDDVGVFNYDDFHRRRDMFLNITKSQFNELQYAHDSNDEPEGMRAAFEGIAGKYGLKVPAAS
;
A
#
# COMPACT_ATOMS: atom_id res chain seq x y z
N MET A 1 5.52 -3.59 14.08
CA MET A 1 5.59 -4.76 13.17
C MET A 1 4.30 -4.83 12.36
N ILE A 2 4.30 -5.42 11.17
CA ILE A 2 3.05 -5.63 10.42
C ILE A 2 2.12 -6.49 11.28
N THR A 3 0.96 -5.96 11.64
CA THR A 3 -0.06 -6.67 12.41
C THR A 3 -0.94 -7.48 11.47
N GLN A 4 -1.61 -8.51 11.99
CA GLN A 4 -2.61 -9.25 11.19
C GLN A 4 -3.72 -8.34 10.68
N GLU A 5 -4.17 -7.38 11.51
CA GLU A 5 -5.22 -6.43 11.13
C GLU A 5 -4.80 -5.55 9.95
N LEU A 6 -3.60 -4.97 10.01
CA LEU A 6 -3.06 -4.16 8.91
C LEU A 6 -2.93 -5.01 7.63
N PHE A 7 -2.40 -6.22 7.76
CA PHE A 7 -2.27 -7.12 6.62
C PHE A 7 -3.62 -7.52 6.02
N ASP A 8 -4.63 -7.81 6.85
CA ASP A 8 -5.97 -8.16 6.40
C ASP A 8 -6.61 -7.00 5.62
N ILE A 9 -6.48 -5.76 6.10
CA ILE A 9 -6.98 -4.57 5.41
C ILE A 9 -6.34 -4.46 4.02
N ILE A 10 -5.01 -4.54 3.96
CA ILE A 10 -4.27 -4.40 2.70
C ILE A 10 -4.61 -5.53 1.73
N TYR A 11 -4.52 -6.78 2.20
CA TYR A 11 -4.73 -7.96 1.37
C TYR A 11 -6.15 -8.00 0.80
N ARG A 12 -7.17 -7.72 1.62
CA ARG A 12 -8.56 -7.70 1.16
C ARG A 12 -8.81 -6.54 0.20
N GLY A 13 -8.26 -5.37 0.48
CA GLY A 13 -8.39 -4.21 -0.41
C GLY A 13 -7.76 -4.45 -1.78
N LEU A 14 -6.52 -4.96 -1.82
CA LEU A 14 -5.84 -5.34 -3.06
C LEU A 14 -6.58 -6.47 -3.79
N SER A 15 -7.08 -7.48 -3.07
CA SER A 15 -7.89 -8.54 -3.66
C SER A 15 -9.20 -8.01 -4.26
N ALA A 16 -9.86 -7.04 -3.60
CA ALA A 16 -11.12 -6.46 -4.06
C ALA A 16 -10.96 -5.64 -5.34
N GLN A 17 -9.80 -4.99 -5.55
CA GLN A 17 -9.46 -4.33 -6.82
C GLN A 17 -8.82 -5.28 -7.85
N GLY A 18 -8.90 -6.59 -7.63
CA GLY A 18 -8.38 -7.60 -8.55
C GLY A 18 -6.85 -7.59 -8.67
N TRP A 19 -6.14 -7.16 -7.63
CA TRP A 19 -4.68 -7.03 -7.58
C TRP A 19 -4.10 -6.09 -8.64
N GLN A 20 -4.91 -5.18 -9.17
CA GLN A 20 -4.44 -4.19 -10.15
C GLN A 20 -3.76 -3.03 -9.42
N ARG A 21 -2.63 -2.56 -9.95
CA ARG A 21 -1.87 -1.47 -9.33
C ARG A 21 -2.66 -0.16 -9.31
N SER A 22 -2.48 0.59 -8.24
CA SER A 22 -2.83 2.00 -8.17
C SER A 22 -1.62 2.81 -8.62
N PHE A 23 -1.64 3.25 -9.88
CA PHE A 23 -0.46 3.75 -10.58
C PHE A 23 -0.84 4.82 -11.60
N ASP A 24 -0.08 5.91 -11.62
CA ASP A 24 -0.14 6.94 -12.64
C ASP A 24 0.86 6.63 -13.76
N ALA A 25 0.35 6.16 -14.90
CA ALA A 25 1.18 5.81 -16.05
C ALA A 25 1.84 7.02 -16.74
N GLN A 26 1.33 8.24 -16.53
CA GLN A 26 1.95 9.45 -17.08
C GLN A 26 3.15 9.90 -16.26
N ARG A 27 3.05 9.73 -14.94
CA ARG A 27 4.10 10.09 -13.97
C ARG A 27 5.04 8.94 -13.63
N ASP A 28 4.74 7.72 -14.08
CA ASP A 28 5.46 6.48 -13.75
C ASP A 28 5.54 6.27 -12.22
N LEU A 29 4.46 6.60 -11.51
CA LEU A 29 4.45 6.71 -10.05
C LEU A 29 3.28 5.96 -9.41
N CYS A 30 3.52 5.33 -8.27
CA CYS A 30 2.47 4.76 -7.42
C CYS A 30 1.49 5.84 -6.96
N MET A 31 0.24 5.50 -6.66
CA MET A 31 -0.71 6.43 -6.04
C MET A 31 -1.38 5.77 -4.83
N TYR A 32 -1.51 6.51 -3.72
CA TYR A 32 -2.33 6.09 -2.59
C TYR A 32 -3.77 5.91 -3.00
N ARG A 33 -4.31 6.83 -3.81
CA ARG A 33 -5.62 6.71 -4.45
C ARG A 33 -5.50 7.04 -5.93
N GLY A 34 -5.39 5.98 -6.72
CA GLY A 34 -5.22 6.07 -8.16
C GLY A 34 -6.52 6.10 -8.94
N PRO A 35 -6.40 6.11 -10.28
CA PRO A 35 -7.55 6.04 -11.18
C PRO A 35 -8.46 4.85 -10.88
N GLU A 36 -9.74 5.00 -11.22
CA GLU A 36 -10.76 3.96 -11.04
C GLU A 36 -11.00 3.52 -9.59
N GLY A 37 -10.62 4.37 -8.62
CA GLY A 37 -10.84 4.12 -7.19
C GLY A 37 -9.90 3.07 -6.59
N ARG A 38 -8.80 2.77 -7.27
CA ARG A 38 -7.78 1.82 -6.80
C ARG A 38 -6.92 2.47 -5.72
N LYS A 39 -6.39 1.66 -4.81
CA LYS A 39 -5.46 2.11 -3.77
C LYS A 39 -4.21 1.23 -3.76
N CYS A 40 -3.05 1.82 -3.50
CA CYS A 40 -1.83 1.03 -3.33
C CYS A 40 -1.84 0.29 -1.98
N ALA A 41 -0.81 -0.52 -1.71
CA ALA A 41 -0.71 -1.27 -0.46
C ALA A 41 -0.88 -0.39 0.79
N ILE A 42 -0.18 0.73 0.85
CA ILE A 42 -0.30 1.66 1.98
C ILE A 42 -1.61 2.43 1.91
N GLY A 43 -2.06 2.82 0.71
CA GLY A 43 -3.33 3.51 0.48
C GLY A 43 -4.55 2.75 1.02
N GLN A 44 -4.52 1.41 1.00
CA GLN A 44 -5.56 0.58 1.64
C GLN A 44 -5.67 0.81 3.15
N ALA A 45 -4.55 1.15 3.80
CA ALA A 45 -4.47 1.38 5.24
C ALA A 45 -4.73 2.85 5.64
N ILE A 46 -4.90 3.77 4.66
CA ILE A 46 -5.21 5.18 4.93
C ILE A 46 -6.74 5.33 5.03
N PRO A 47 -7.28 5.73 6.20
CA PRO A 47 -8.69 6.08 6.34
C PRO A 47 -9.13 7.14 5.32
N ASP A 48 -10.41 7.12 4.93
CA ASP A 48 -10.93 8.05 3.93
C ASP A 48 -10.93 9.51 4.42
N ASP A 49 -11.07 9.75 5.72
CA ASP A 49 -11.02 11.06 6.37
C ASP A 49 -9.60 11.57 6.62
N GLU A 50 -8.62 10.68 6.64
CA GLU A 50 -7.20 11.02 6.80
C GLU A 50 -6.50 11.24 5.46
N TYR A 51 -7.06 10.70 4.36
CA TYR A 51 -6.51 10.90 3.03
C TYR A 51 -6.63 12.35 2.59
N ASP A 52 -5.55 12.85 2.03
CA ASP A 52 -5.44 14.18 1.46
C ASP A 52 -4.84 14.04 0.07
N GLN A 53 -5.40 14.74 -0.92
CA GLN A 53 -4.91 14.67 -2.29
C GLN A 53 -3.43 15.07 -2.41
N ALA A 54 -2.96 15.95 -1.52
CA ALA A 54 -1.55 16.33 -1.45
C ALA A 54 -0.60 15.15 -1.15
N MET A 55 -1.11 13.99 -0.71
CA MET A 55 -0.32 12.77 -0.57
C MET A 55 0.10 12.15 -1.92
N ASP A 56 -0.66 12.43 -2.98
CA ASP A 56 -0.44 11.96 -4.36
C ASP A 56 0.03 13.08 -5.31
N ASP A 57 0.20 14.30 -4.81
CA ASP A 57 0.70 15.45 -5.58
C ASP A 57 2.25 15.50 -5.55
N GLU A 58 2.84 15.88 -6.69
CA GLU A 58 4.31 15.97 -6.86
C GLU A 58 4.90 17.33 -6.47
N ASP A 59 4.07 18.30 -6.03
CA ASP A 59 4.53 19.66 -5.73
C ASP A 59 5.44 19.74 -4.49
N ASP A 60 5.53 18.66 -3.70
CA ASP A 60 6.65 18.42 -2.79
C ASP A 60 7.68 17.57 -3.55
N ASP A 61 8.92 18.08 -3.72
CA ASP A 61 10.13 17.56 -4.43
C ASP A 61 10.48 16.04 -4.32
N VAL A 62 9.64 15.20 -3.71
CA VAL A 62 9.89 13.81 -3.33
C VAL A 62 8.90 12.80 -3.94
N GLY A 63 7.83 13.27 -4.62
CA GLY A 63 6.72 12.39 -5.00
C GLY A 63 6.00 11.81 -3.76
N VAL A 64 4.98 10.99 -4.01
CA VAL A 64 4.15 10.22 -3.05
C VAL A 64 4.82 10.05 -1.69
N PHE A 65 4.14 10.49 -0.61
CA PHE A 65 4.67 10.53 0.76
C PHE A 65 5.49 9.28 1.11
N ASN A 66 6.68 9.41 1.66
CA ASN A 66 7.41 8.23 2.13
C ASN A 66 7.10 7.93 3.61
N TYR A 67 7.68 6.87 4.16
CA TYR A 67 7.54 6.51 5.58
C TYR A 67 7.79 7.70 6.54
N ASP A 68 8.79 8.54 6.25
CA ASP A 68 9.16 9.66 7.11
C ASP A 68 8.13 10.81 7.01
N ASP A 69 7.37 10.93 5.92
CA ASP A 69 6.28 11.90 5.77
C ASP A 69 5.05 11.48 6.59
N PHE A 70 4.67 10.19 6.56
CA PHE A 70 3.60 9.69 7.42
C PHE A 70 3.92 9.82 8.91
N HIS A 71 5.17 9.56 9.28
CA HIS A 71 5.60 9.67 10.67
C HIS A 71 5.66 11.12 11.17
N ARG A 72 6.08 12.07 10.31
CA ARG A 72 6.21 13.49 10.68
C ARG A 72 4.92 14.28 10.58
N ARG A 73 4.08 13.99 9.58
CA ARG A 73 2.95 14.86 9.19
C ARG A 73 1.59 14.42 9.74
N ARG A 74 1.43 13.16 10.17
CA ARG A 74 0.09 12.60 10.42
C ARG A 74 -0.09 11.72 11.68
N ASP A 75 0.93 11.50 12.52
CA ASP A 75 0.86 10.53 13.66
C ASP A 75 0.14 9.21 13.29
N MET A 76 0.28 8.81 12.02
CA MET A 76 -0.61 7.85 11.40
C MET A 76 -0.25 6.43 11.87
N PHE A 77 -1.29 5.63 12.16
CA PHE A 77 -1.27 4.33 12.85
C PHE A 77 -0.53 3.17 12.18
N LEU A 78 0.44 3.42 11.31
CA LEU A 78 1.30 2.39 10.76
C LEU A 78 2.43 2.15 11.78
N ASN A 79 2.15 1.42 12.87
CA ASN A 79 3.16 0.98 13.84
C ASN A 79 4.08 -0.11 13.23
N ILE A 80 4.64 0.18 12.07
CA ILE A 80 5.52 -0.63 11.24
C ILE A 80 6.84 0.12 11.08
N THR A 81 7.91 -0.60 10.78
CA THR A 81 9.21 0.05 10.50
C THR A 81 9.26 0.57 9.07
N LYS A 82 10.20 1.48 8.77
CA LYS A 82 10.51 1.90 7.39
C LYS A 82 10.76 0.72 6.45
N SER A 83 11.42 -0.33 6.95
CA SER A 83 11.65 -1.55 6.16
C SER A 83 10.35 -2.28 5.82
N GLN A 84 9.39 -2.34 6.76
CA GLN A 84 8.09 -2.98 6.55
C GLN A 84 7.22 -2.16 5.60
N PHE A 85 7.24 -0.84 5.74
CA PHE A 85 6.58 0.07 4.81
C PHE A 85 7.10 -0.13 3.39
N ASN A 86 8.42 -0.11 3.21
CA ASN A 86 9.05 -0.31 1.90
C ASN A 86 8.75 -1.68 1.31
N GLU A 87 8.67 -2.73 2.13
CA GLU A 87 8.35 -4.08 1.66
C GLU A 87 6.91 -4.20 1.15
N LEU A 88 5.95 -3.58 1.84
CA LEU A 88 4.56 -3.53 1.39
C LEU A 88 4.42 -2.77 0.06
N GLN A 89 5.08 -1.63 -0.07
CA GLN A 89 5.07 -0.86 -1.32
C GLN A 89 5.79 -1.61 -2.44
N TYR A 90 6.96 -2.18 -2.17
CA TYR A 90 7.72 -2.94 -3.17
C TYR A 90 6.92 -4.13 -3.71
N ALA A 91 6.22 -4.89 -2.86
CA ALA A 91 5.36 -5.98 -3.31
C ALA A 91 4.24 -5.52 -4.26
N HIS A 92 3.74 -4.29 -4.12
CA HIS A 92 2.79 -3.68 -5.04
C HIS A 92 3.45 -3.13 -6.32
N ASP A 93 4.55 -2.39 -6.17
CA ASP A 93 5.16 -1.64 -7.26
C ASP A 93 5.99 -2.50 -8.22
N SER A 94 6.53 -3.63 -7.74
CA SER A 94 7.35 -4.53 -8.56
C SER A 94 6.54 -5.61 -9.30
N ASN A 95 5.21 -5.57 -9.24
CA ASN A 95 4.34 -6.62 -9.78
C ASN A 95 3.18 -6.04 -10.59
N ASP A 96 3.31 -6.04 -11.92
CA ASP A 96 2.26 -5.58 -12.83
C ASP A 96 1.13 -6.60 -13.01
N GLU A 97 1.44 -7.88 -12.82
CA GLU A 97 0.50 -8.99 -12.99
C GLU A 97 -0.19 -9.35 -11.65
N PRO A 98 -1.52 -9.53 -11.63
CA PRO A 98 -2.31 -9.89 -10.44
C PRO A 98 -1.74 -11.06 -9.63
N GLU A 99 -1.36 -12.14 -10.30
CA GLU A 99 -0.84 -13.35 -9.65
C GLU A 99 0.51 -13.09 -8.97
N GLY A 100 1.35 -12.25 -9.59
CA GLY A 100 2.66 -11.87 -9.04
C GLY A 100 2.50 -11.05 -7.77
N MET A 101 1.62 -10.05 -7.79
CA MET A 101 1.36 -9.21 -6.62
C MET A 101 0.78 -10.05 -5.48
N ARG A 102 -0.20 -10.92 -5.78
CA ARG A 102 -0.78 -11.82 -4.78
C ARG A 102 0.30 -12.71 -4.15
N ALA A 103 1.14 -13.36 -4.95
CA ALA A 103 2.21 -14.22 -4.45
C ALA A 103 3.21 -13.46 -3.58
N ALA A 104 3.53 -12.20 -3.92
CA ALA A 104 4.40 -11.36 -3.12
C ALA A 104 3.80 -11.08 -1.72
N PHE A 105 2.50 -10.78 -1.65
CA PHE A 105 1.81 -10.59 -0.36
C PHE A 105 1.66 -11.89 0.45
N GLU A 106 1.48 -13.04 -0.19
CA GLU A 106 1.53 -14.35 0.48
C GLU A 106 2.93 -14.64 1.05
N GLY A 107 3.99 -14.20 0.35
CA GLY A 107 5.38 -14.24 0.85
C GLY A 107 5.60 -13.36 2.09
N ILE A 108 5.05 -12.14 2.09
CA ILE A 108 5.05 -11.26 3.28
C ILE A 108 4.35 -11.95 4.45
N ALA A 109 3.20 -12.61 4.20
CA ALA A 109 2.50 -13.33 5.24
C ALA A 109 3.37 -14.43 5.86
N GLY A 110 4.02 -15.25 5.03
CA GLY A 110 4.95 -16.28 5.48
C GLY A 110 6.13 -15.71 6.29
N LYS A 111 6.73 -14.62 5.82
CA LYS A 111 7.87 -13.96 6.47
C LYS A 111 7.54 -13.45 7.87
N TYR A 112 6.35 -12.89 8.05
CA TYR A 112 5.92 -12.29 9.32
C TYR A 112 5.03 -13.19 10.18
N GLY A 113 4.80 -14.44 9.77
CA GLY A 113 3.95 -15.39 10.49
C GLY A 113 2.46 -14.99 10.50
N LEU A 114 2.03 -14.24 9.47
CA LEU A 114 0.66 -13.79 9.29
C LEU A 114 -0.15 -14.85 8.53
N LYS A 115 -1.47 -14.76 8.64
CA LYS A 115 -2.41 -15.61 7.89
C LYS A 115 -2.90 -14.88 6.64
N VAL A 116 -2.97 -15.60 5.53
CA VAL A 116 -3.63 -15.12 4.32
C VAL A 116 -5.15 -15.16 4.53
N PRO A 117 -5.88 -14.04 4.35
CA PRO A 117 -7.34 -14.04 4.42
C PRO A 117 -7.95 -15.01 3.41
N ALA A 118 -9.06 -15.65 3.79
CA ALA A 118 -9.84 -16.45 2.84
C ALA A 118 -10.39 -15.55 1.72
N ALA A 119 -10.45 -16.09 0.50
CA ALA A 119 -11.12 -15.41 -0.61
C ALA A 119 -12.58 -15.13 -0.23
N SER A 120 -13.01 -13.88 -0.44
CA SER A 120 -14.40 -13.45 -0.23
C SER A 120 -15.25 -13.73 -1.46
#